data_AF-A0A7J2MX08-F1
#
_entry.id   AF-A0A7J2MX08-F1
#
_cell.length_a   1.000
_cell.length_b   1.000
_cell.length_c   1.000
_cell.angle_alpha   90.00
_cell.angle_beta   90.00
_cell.angle_gamma   90.00
#
_symmetry.space_group_name_H-M   'P 1'
#
loop_
_entity.id
_entity.type
_entity.pdbx_description
1 polymer ?
#
loop_
_entity_poly.entity_id
_entity_poly.type
_entity_poly.pdbx_seq_one_letter_code
_entity_poly.pdbx_strand_id
1 'polypeptide(L)'
;MRHRLIRGVFSELLKASKIEKIVLILPFIVLILDADIFYFAWKNNEKNILIASGFVLLLSVLEIFAALKEIHEHVYALRRKEILEKRLRKIMKRIERPTVRKIVDKFMAEYPKEFDISEVYHVACGLIDEEEINLKKK
;
A
#
# COMPACT_ATOMS: atom_id res chain seq x y z
N MET A 1 -14.63 7.91 21.41
CA MET A 1 -13.84 8.38 20.24
C MET A 1 -12.64 7.50 19.86
N ARG A 2 -11.93 6.83 20.79
CA ARG A 2 -10.75 5.97 20.49
C ARG A 2 -11.00 4.72 19.61
N HIS A 3 -12.22 4.20 19.54
CA HIS A 3 -12.54 2.98 18.77
C HIS A 3 -12.73 3.18 17.24
N ARG A 4 -12.82 4.42 16.75
CA ARG A 4 -13.03 4.67 15.30
C ARG A 4 -11.74 4.55 14.48
N LEU A 5 -10.60 4.95 15.04
CA LEU A 5 -9.31 4.91 14.33
C LEU A 5 -8.84 3.47 14.07
N ILE A 6 -8.99 2.58 15.05
CA ILE A 6 -8.59 1.16 14.93
C ILE A 6 -9.39 0.47 13.81
N ARG A 7 -10.68 0.81 13.67
CA ARG A 7 -11.56 0.23 12.63
C ARG A 7 -11.16 0.66 11.21
N GLY A 8 -10.67 1.89 11.04
CA GLY A 8 -10.17 2.38 9.75
C GLY A 8 -8.94 1.58 9.31
N VAL A 9 -7.94 1.48 10.19
CA VAL A 9 -6.69 0.75 9.93
C VAL A 9 -6.94 -0.75 9.70
N PHE A 10 -7.81 -1.38 10.48
CA PHE A 10 -8.19 -2.79 10.26
C PHE A 10 -8.92 -3.03 8.93
N SER A 11 -9.79 -2.10 8.52
CA SER A 11 -10.50 -2.23 7.24
C SER A 11 -9.59 -2.02 6.03
N GLU A 12 -8.53 -1.22 6.18
CA GLU A 12 -7.50 -1.03 5.17
C GLU A 12 -6.56 -2.23 5.09
N LEU A 13 -6.16 -2.81 6.24
CA LEU A 13 -5.42 -4.08 6.33
C LEU A 13 -6.20 -5.25 5.70
N LEU A 14 -7.52 -5.27 5.82
CA LEU A 14 -8.35 -6.33 5.24
C LEU A 14 -8.49 -6.24 3.70
N LYS A 15 -8.21 -5.09 3.08
CA LYS A 15 -8.20 -4.92 1.63
C LYS A 15 -6.85 -5.23 0.98
N ALA A 16 -5.79 -5.37 1.77
CA ALA A 16 -4.47 -5.78 1.31
C ALA A 16 -4.52 -7.19 0.65
N SER A 17 -3.69 -7.39 -0.37
CA SER A 17 -3.54 -8.64 -1.11
C SER A 17 -3.28 -9.82 -0.16
N LYS A 18 -3.72 -11.04 -0.51
CA LYS A 18 -3.49 -12.24 0.31
C LYS A 18 -2.02 -12.45 0.66
N ILE A 19 -1.11 -11.99 -0.20
CA ILE A 19 0.35 -12.08 -0.01
C ILE A 19 0.82 -11.06 1.04
N GLU A 20 0.35 -9.82 0.99
CA GLU A 20 0.70 -8.77 1.98
C GLU A 20 0.24 -9.14 3.40
N LYS A 21 -0.90 -9.84 3.51
CA LYS A 21 -1.38 -10.37 4.79
C LYS A 21 -0.47 -11.46 5.38
N ILE A 22 0.16 -12.28 4.55
CA ILE A 22 1.09 -13.32 5.01
C ILE A 22 2.41 -12.70 5.48
N VAL A 23 2.92 -11.71 4.73
CA VAL A 23 4.14 -10.96 5.11
C VAL A 23 3.96 -10.27 6.46
N LEU A 24 2.77 -9.77 6.77
CA LEU A 24 2.46 -9.18 8.06
C LEU A 24 2.48 -10.17 9.23
N ILE A 25 2.16 -11.45 9.01
CA ILE A 25 2.06 -12.43 10.10
C ILE A 25 3.44 -12.81 10.63
N LEU A 26 4.46 -12.81 9.77
CA LEU A 26 5.81 -13.25 10.13
C LEU A 26 6.43 -12.42 11.28
N PRO A 27 6.44 -11.07 11.25
CA PRO A 27 6.91 -10.26 12.37
C PRO A 27 6.18 -10.52 13.70
N PHE A 28 4.89 -10.86 13.67
CA PHE A 28 4.14 -11.20 14.90
C PHE A 28 4.56 -12.57 15.47
N ILE A 29 4.86 -13.55 14.60
CA ILE A 29 5.37 -14.85 15.05
C ILE A 29 6.74 -14.67 15.71
N VAL A 30 7.63 -13.90 15.07
CA VAL A 30 8.97 -13.58 15.61
C VAL A 30 8.84 -12.88 16.97
N LEU A 31 7.96 -11.86 17.08
CA LEU A 31 7.72 -11.16 18.34
C LEU A 31 7.26 -12.10 19.47
N ILE A 32 6.40 -13.10 19.18
CA ILE A 32 5.95 -14.07 20.18
C ILE A 32 7.12 -14.92 20.68
N LEU A 33 7.98 -15.38 19.77
CA LEU A 33 9.16 -16.18 20.14
C LEU A 33 10.15 -15.35 20.98
N ASP A 34 10.41 -14.11 20.58
CA ASP A 34 11.31 -13.23 21.33
C ASP A 34 10.76 -12.89 22.71
N ALA A 35 9.44 -12.71 22.82
CA ALA A 35 8.78 -12.48 24.10
C ALA A 35 8.90 -13.71 25.03
N ASP A 36 8.83 -14.92 24.49
CA ASP A 36 9.00 -16.16 25.26
C ASP A 36 10.45 -16.31 25.74
N ILE A 37 11.44 -16.03 24.87
CA ILE A 37 12.86 -16.03 25.25
C ILE A 37 13.15 -14.98 26.33
N PHE A 38 12.59 -13.77 26.17
CA PHE A 38 12.74 -12.71 27.16
C PHE A 38 12.09 -13.10 28.49
N TYR A 39 10.90 -13.68 28.47
CA TYR A 39 10.21 -14.17 29.66
C TYR A 39 11.00 -15.28 30.36
N PHE A 40 11.56 -16.23 29.60
CA PHE A 40 12.44 -17.27 30.13
C PHE A 40 13.68 -16.67 30.79
N ALA A 41 14.34 -15.71 30.14
CA ALA A 41 15.53 -15.05 30.68
C ALA A 41 15.22 -14.27 31.97
N TRP A 42 14.07 -13.59 32.00
CA TRP A 42 13.57 -12.88 33.18
C TRP A 42 13.30 -13.82 34.35
N LYS A 43 12.61 -14.93 34.10
CA LYS A 43 12.27 -15.92 35.13
C LYS A 43 13.50 -16.60 35.75
N ASN A 44 14.53 -16.85 34.94
CA ASN A 44 15.77 -17.51 35.38
C ASN A 44 16.86 -16.54 35.88
N ASN A 45 16.61 -15.22 35.89
CA ASN A 45 17.58 -14.18 36.27
C ASN A 45 18.89 -14.20 35.45
N GLU A 46 18.82 -14.66 34.19
CA GLU A 46 19.96 -14.75 33.28
C GLU A 46 20.25 -13.37 32.66
N LYS A 47 20.99 -12.52 33.39
CA LYS A 47 21.20 -11.10 33.03
C LYS A 47 21.74 -10.88 31.61
N ASN A 48 22.65 -11.72 31.14
CA ASN A 48 23.22 -11.60 29.80
C ASN A 48 22.17 -11.87 28.72
N ILE A 49 21.38 -12.92 28.90
CA ILE A 49 20.31 -13.30 27.98
C ILE A 49 19.20 -12.26 28.03
N LEU A 50 18.90 -11.71 29.21
CA LEU A 50 17.88 -10.68 29.39
C LEU A 50 18.16 -9.43 28.55
N ILE A 51 19.40 -8.92 28.60
CA ILE A 51 19.79 -7.72 27.85
C ILE A 51 19.72 -7.99 26.35
N ALA A 52 20.27 -9.12 25.89
CA ALA A 52 20.28 -9.49 24.49
C ALA A 52 18.85 -9.70 23.95
N SER A 53 18.03 -10.49 24.63
CA SER A 53 16.64 -10.75 24.24
C SER A 53 15.78 -9.48 24.32
N GLY A 54 16.02 -8.58 25.26
CA GLY A 54 15.33 -7.30 25.34
C GLY A 54 15.63 -6.40 24.13
N PHE A 55 16.88 -6.40 23.67
CA PHE A 55 17.27 -5.69 22.45
C PHE A 55 16.61 -6.30 21.20
N VAL A 56 16.61 -7.64 21.08
CA VAL A 56 15.95 -8.32 19.96
C VAL A 56 14.44 -8.05 19.97
N LEU A 57 13.79 -8.13 21.13
CA LEU A 57 12.37 -7.82 21.28
C LEU A 57 12.03 -6.40 20.79
N LEU A 58 12.90 -5.42 21.07
CA LEU A 58 12.75 -4.06 20.58
C LEU A 58 12.89 -3.98 19.05
N LEU A 59 13.85 -4.70 18.45
CA LEU A 59 13.98 -4.77 16.99
C LEU A 59 12.75 -5.38 16.33
N SER A 60 12.18 -6.43 16.91
CA SER A 60 10.96 -7.09 16.40
C SER A 60 9.74 -6.17 16.45
N VAL A 61 9.64 -5.30 17.46
CA VAL A 61 8.63 -4.24 17.49
C VAL A 61 8.85 -3.22 16.36
N LEU A 62 10.10 -2.80 16.12
CA LEU A 62 10.42 -1.87 15.03
C LEU A 62 10.12 -2.47 13.64
N GLU A 63 10.35 -3.77 13.47
CA GLU A 63 10.01 -4.49 12.23
C GLU A 63 8.52 -4.43 11.94
N ILE A 64 7.66 -4.63 12.95
CA ILE A 64 6.21 -4.48 12.80
C ILE A 64 5.84 -3.06 12.35
N PHE A 65 6.47 -2.02 12.92
CA PHE A 65 6.21 -0.64 12.49
C PHE A 65 6.67 -0.39 11.05
N ALA A 66 7.83 -0.92 10.65
CA ALA A 66 8.34 -0.80 9.29
C ALA A 66 7.39 -1.49 8.29
N ALA A 67 6.98 -2.73 8.57
CA ALA A 67 6.04 -3.49 7.74
C ALA A 67 4.68 -2.79 7.61
N LEU A 68 4.16 -2.21 8.70
CA LEU A 68 2.93 -1.43 8.66
C LEU A 68 3.06 -0.17 7.79
N LYS A 69 4.21 0.53 7.86
CA LYS A 69 4.47 1.71 7.04
C LYS A 69 4.53 1.35 5.55
N GLU A 70 5.25 0.28 5.22
CA GLU A 70 5.39 -0.20 3.83
C GLU A 70 4.02 -0.53 3.22
N ILE A 71 3.14 -1.20 3.98
CA ILE A 71 1.80 -1.52 3.51
C ILE A 71 0.94 -0.28 3.37
N HIS A 72 1.04 0.67 4.29
CA HIS A 72 0.31 1.92 4.15
C HIS A 72 0.71 2.66 2.86
N GLU A 73 2.01 2.71 2.55
CA GLU A 73 2.54 3.34 1.35
C GLU A 73 2.09 2.59 0.08
N HIS A 74 2.15 1.25 0.09
CA HIS A 74 1.70 0.43 -1.03
C HIS A 74 0.20 0.58 -1.29
N VAL A 75 -0.63 0.49 -0.25
CA VAL A 75 -2.09 0.66 -0.35
C VAL A 75 -2.45 2.08 -0.81
N TYR A 76 -1.72 3.09 -0.33
CA TYR A 76 -1.90 4.46 -0.77
C TYR A 76 -1.57 4.64 -2.26
N ALA A 77 -0.44 4.09 -2.72
CA ALA A 77 -0.03 4.13 -4.12
C ALA A 77 -1.04 3.43 -5.03
N LEU A 78 -1.50 2.23 -4.66
CA LEU A 78 -2.53 1.50 -5.40
C LEU A 78 -3.84 2.29 -5.48
N ARG A 79 -4.30 2.85 -4.36
CA ARG A 79 -5.53 3.67 -4.32
C ARG A 79 -5.39 4.92 -5.18
N ARG A 80 -4.24 5.59 -5.13
CA ARG A 80 -3.93 6.77 -5.94
C ARG A 80 -3.98 6.44 -7.44
N LYS A 81 -3.37 5.32 -7.84
CA LYS A 81 -3.42 4.81 -9.21
C LYS A 81 -4.85 4.46 -9.65
N GLU A 82 -5.62 3.76 -8.83
CA GLU A 82 -7.02 3.43 -9.13
C GLU A 82 -7.89 4.67 -9.34
N ILE A 83 -7.70 5.71 -8.52
CA ILE A 83 -8.43 6.98 -8.64
C ILE A 83 -8.07 7.65 -9.97
N LEU A 84 -6.77 7.71 -10.29
CA LEU A 84 -6.27 8.26 -11.55
C LEU A 84 -6.87 7.53 -12.75
N GLU A 85 -6.78 6.19 -12.77
CA GLU A 85 -7.34 5.37 -13.85
C GLU A 85 -8.86 5.55 -14.00
N LYS A 86 -9.63 5.55 -12.91
CA LYS A 86 -11.09 5.75 -12.95
C LYS A 86 -11.46 7.09 -13.56
N ARG A 87 -10.74 8.15 -13.20
CA ARG A 87 -10.98 9.50 -13.72
C ARG A 87 -10.56 9.62 -15.18
N LEU A 88 -9.41 9.07 -15.56
CA LEU A 88 -8.96 9.03 -16.96
C LEU A 88 -9.96 8.27 -17.85
N ARG A 89 -10.42 7.08 -17.43
CA ARG A 89 -11.46 6.33 -18.15
C ARG A 89 -12.76 7.13 -18.30
N LYS A 90 -13.14 7.92 -17.29
CA LYS A 90 -14.32 8.81 -17.37
C LYS A 90 -14.13 9.92 -18.41
N ILE A 91 -12.93 10.49 -18.50
CA ILE A 91 -12.59 11.51 -19.48
C ILE A 91 -12.55 10.91 -20.89
N MET A 92 -11.95 9.73 -21.08
CA MET A 92 -11.90 9.03 -22.36
C MET A 92 -13.29 8.81 -22.96
N LYS A 93 -14.25 8.37 -22.13
CA LYS A 93 -15.66 8.18 -22.57
C LYS A 93 -16.36 9.46 -23.02
N ARG A 94 -15.87 10.64 -22.62
CA ARG A 94 -16.43 11.95 -23.00
C ARG A 94 -15.78 12.54 -24.25
N ILE A 95 -14.71 11.94 -24.76
CA ILE A 95 -13.96 12.46 -25.91
C ILE A 95 -14.21 11.54 -27.10
N GLU A 96 -14.74 12.10 -28.18
CA GLU A 96 -14.81 11.40 -29.45
C GLU A 96 -13.39 11.27 -30.03
N ARG A 97 -12.93 10.03 -30.25
CA ARG A 97 -11.55 9.66 -30.63
C ARG A 97 -10.52 10.16 -29.60
N PRO A 98 -10.43 9.50 -28.43
CA PRO A 98 -9.50 9.88 -27.39
C PRO A 98 -8.05 9.64 -27.82
N THR A 99 -7.21 10.68 -27.73
CA THR A 99 -5.75 10.59 -27.90
C THR A 99 -5.08 10.92 -26.58
N VAL A 100 -3.90 10.34 -26.29
CA VAL A 100 -3.16 10.56 -25.02
C VAL A 100 -3.10 12.04 -24.67
N ARG A 101 -2.67 12.89 -25.62
CA ARG A 101 -2.57 14.35 -25.42
C ARG A 101 -3.89 15.00 -24.99
N LYS A 102 -4.98 14.76 -25.73
CA LYS A 102 -6.31 15.29 -25.39
C LYS A 102 -6.82 14.84 -24.02
N ILE A 103 -6.54 13.58 -23.63
CA ILE A 103 -6.95 13.06 -22.33
C ILE A 103 -6.15 13.75 -21.22
N VAL A 104 -4.82 13.82 -21.36
CA VAL A 104 -3.93 14.44 -20.38
C VAL A 104 -4.26 15.92 -20.21
N ASP A 105 -4.39 16.67 -21.31
CA ASP A 105 -4.74 18.10 -21.27
C ASP A 105 -6.07 18.33 -20.55
N LYS A 106 -7.07 17.50 -20.83
CA LYS A 106 -8.39 17.61 -20.18
C LYS A 106 -8.35 17.18 -18.72
N PHE A 107 -7.53 16.17 -18.37
CA PHE A 107 -7.33 15.76 -16.99
C PHE A 107 -6.66 16.86 -16.16
N MET A 108 -5.59 17.47 -16.68
CA MET A 108 -4.88 18.56 -16.00
C MET A 108 -5.74 19.82 -15.86
N ALA A 109 -6.71 20.03 -16.76
CA ALA A 109 -7.71 21.09 -16.65
C ALA A 109 -8.79 20.79 -15.60
N GLU A 110 -9.30 19.55 -15.52
CA GLU A 110 -10.34 19.14 -14.55
C GLU A 110 -9.78 18.95 -13.12
N TYR A 111 -8.50 18.56 -12.98
CA TYR A 111 -7.83 18.23 -11.71
C TYR A 111 -6.44 18.90 -11.57
N PRO A 112 -6.38 20.23 -11.48
CA PRO A 112 -5.10 20.93 -11.44
C PRO A 112 -4.32 20.60 -10.16
N LYS A 113 -3.03 20.27 -10.31
CA LYS A 113 -2.06 20.01 -9.22
C LYS A 113 -2.31 18.79 -8.33
N GLU A 114 -3.28 17.93 -8.67
CA GLU A 114 -3.54 16.71 -7.89
C GLU A 114 -2.58 15.55 -8.25
N PHE A 115 -2.12 15.54 -9.49
CA PHE A 115 -1.17 14.57 -10.04
C PHE A 115 -0.10 15.26 -10.86
N ASP A 116 1.07 14.63 -10.94
CA ASP A 116 2.13 15.08 -11.85
C ASP A 116 1.78 14.71 -13.30
N ILE A 117 2.13 15.57 -14.24
CA ILE A 117 1.80 15.38 -15.66
C ILE A 117 2.42 14.10 -16.22
N SER A 118 3.62 13.75 -15.75
CA SER A 118 4.31 12.53 -16.17
C SER A 118 3.54 11.28 -15.72
N GLU A 119 3.05 11.28 -14.48
CA GLU A 119 2.25 10.19 -13.91
C GLU A 119 0.94 10.00 -14.69
N VAL A 120 0.24 11.11 -14.98
CA VAL A 120 -1.00 11.08 -15.76
C VAL A 120 -0.74 10.58 -17.19
N TYR A 121 0.35 11.03 -17.82
CA TYR A 121 0.71 10.61 -19.18
C TYR A 121 0.96 9.10 -19.28
N HIS A 122 1.78 8.53 -18.38
CA HIS A 122 2.08 7.10 -18.39
C HIS A 122 0.84 6.23 -18.23
N VAL A 123 -0.06 6.61 -17.31
CA VAL A 123 -1.31 5.87 -17.10
C VAL A 123 -2.24 6.05 -18.30
N ALA A 124 -2.32 7.24 -18.90
CA ALA A 124 -3.14 7.48 -20.09
C ALA A 124 -2.67 6.68 -21.31
N CYS A 125 -1.35 6.53 -21.53
CA CYS A 125 -0.79 5.67 -22.57
C CYS A 125 -1.26 4.21 -22.40
N GLY A 126 -1.05 3.63 -21.21
CA GLY A 126 -1.44 2.24 -20.95
C GLY A 126 -2.94 1.98 -21.15
N LEU A 127 -3.79 2.95 -20.80
CA LEU A 127 -5.24 2.84 -20.98
C LEU A 127 -5.68 2.87 -22.45
N ILE A 128 -5.03 3.69 -23.30
CA ILE A 128 -5.31 3.71 -24.74
C ILE A 128 -4.86 2.40 -25.39
N ASP A 129 -3.66 1.92 -25.05
CA ASP A 129 -3.14 0.65 -25.59
C ASP A 129 -4.07 -0.52 -25.25
N GLU A 130 -4.58 -0.58 -24.01
CA GLU A 130 -5.60 -1.56 -23.60
C GLU A 130 -6.89 -1.47 -24.45
N GLU A 131 -7.37 -0.26 -24.74
CA GLU A 131 -8.60 -0.05 -25.50
C GLU A 131 -8.43 -0.45 -26.97
N GLU A 132 -7.28 -0.13 -27.57
CA GLU A 132 -6.94 -0.55 -28.93
C GLU A 132 -6.80 -2.07 -29.06
N ILE A 133 -6.19 -2.74 -28.08
CA ILE A 133 -6.09 -4.21 -28.04
C ILE A 133 -7.48 -4.84 -27.94
N ASN A 134 -8.38 -4.30 -27.11
CA ASN A 134 -9.73 -4.81 -26.95
C ASN A 134 -10.59 -4.61 -28.20
N LEU A 135 -10.38 -3.52 -28.96
CA LEU A 135 -11.04 -3.28 -30.24
C LEU A 135 -10.58 -4.26 -31.34
N LYS A 136 -9.32 -4.70 -31.32
CA LYS A 136 -8.78 -5.69 -32.28
C LYS A 136 -9.19 -7.13 -32.00
N LYS A 137 -9.64 -7.44 -30.77
CA LYS A 137 -10.10 -8.78 -30.36
C LYS A 137 -11.61 -9.02 -30.60
N LYS A 138 -12.33 -8.00 -31.04
CA LYS A 138 -13.79 -8.01 -31.23
C LYS A 138 -14.13 -7.98 -32.72
#